data_AF-A0A8T3R1H9-F1
#
_entry.id   AF-A0A8T3R1H9-F1
#
_cell.length_a   1.000
_cell.length_b   1.000
_cell.length_c   1.000
_cell.angle_alpha   90.00
_cell.angle_beta   90.00
_cell.angle_gamma   90.00
#
_symmetry.space_group_name_H-M   'P 1'
#
loop_
_entity.id
_entity.type
_entity.pdbx_description
1 polymer ?
#
loop_
_entity_poly.entity_id
_entity_poly.type
_entity_poly.pdbx_seq_one_letter_code
_entity_poly.pdbx_strand_id
1 'polypeptide(L)'
;MLAGPFWTSPDRSDIVVTPPYAELHAHTDFSFLDGASTPDELVGRAVELGLRGLAVTDHAGLYGAVRFVGAARDAGLHPVVGVEIELSDALVPDPGGIVVPDRRRASPGAPNVPDMPIAREGRPARPRPERSRLPGHRAPVKEDLRGVGERVRGP
;
A
#
# COMPACT_ATOMS: atom_id res chain seq x y z
N MET A 1 60.78 -24.24 -26.96
CA MET A 1 59.33 -24.40 -27.26
C MET A 1 58.59 -24.19 -25.95
N LEU A 2 58.03 -23.00 -25.72
CA LEU A 2 57.30 -22.66 -24.49
C LEU A 2 55.79 -22.69 -24.81
N ALA A 3 55.05 -23.54 -24.12
CA ALA A 3 53.58 -23.58 -24.19
C ALA A 3 53.02 -22.34 -23.48
N GLY A 4 52.26 -21.51 -24.20
CA GLY A 4 51.57 -20.35 -23.64
C GLY A 4 50.37 -20.77 -22.77
N PRO A 5 49.89 -19.90 -21.87
CA PRO A 5 48.79 -20.20 -20.97
C PRO A 5 47.48 -20.39 -21.76
N PHE A 6 46.85 -21.54 -21.55
CA PHE A 6 45.52 -21.89 -22.05
C PHE A 6 44.48 -20.97 -21.37
N TRP A 7 44.15 -19.85 -22.02
CA TRP A 7 43.07 -18.99 -21.59
C TRP A 7 41.73 -19.65 -21.95
N THR A 8 41.12 -20.35 -21.00
CA THR A 8 39.71 -20.72 -21.10
C THR A 8 38.88 -19.44 -21.11
N SER A 9 38.12 -19.24 -22.19
CA SER A 9 37.05 -18.23 -22.17
C SER A 9 36.09 -18.61 -21.04
N PRO A 10 35.64 -17.66 -20.19
CA PRO A 10 34.64 -17.98 -19.17
C PRO A 10 33.41 -18.57 -19.85
N ASP A 11 32.91 -19.66 -19.28
CA ASP A 11 31.67 -20.29 -19.72
C ASP A 11 30.53 -19.27 -19.58
N ARG A 12 29.69 -19.15 -20.62
CA ARG A 12 28.49 -18.28 -20.59
C ARG A 12 27.47 -18.72 -19.53
N SER A 13 27.63 -19.90 -18.94
CA SER A 13 26.80 -20.42 -17.85
C SER A 13 27.11 -19.81 -16.47
N ASP A 14 28.24 -19.11 -16.31
CA ASP A 14 28.64 -18.46 -15.04
C ASP A 14 28.09 -17.03 -14.88
N ILE A 15 27.35 -16.52 -15.85
CA ILE A 15 26.66 -15.23 -15.70
C ILE A 15 25.40 -15.47 -14.88
N VAL A 16 25.50 -15.26 -13.57
CA VAL A 16 24.32 -15.10 -12.72
C VAL A 16 23.58 -13.85 -13.20
N VAL A 17 22.59 -14.05 -14.08
CA VAL A 17 21.66 -12.99 -14.48
C VAL A 17 20.71 -12.77 -13.31
N THR A 18 21.10 -11.88 -12.40
CA THR A 18 20.20 -11.43 -11.34
C THR A 18 19.01 -10.74 -12.00
N PRO A 19 17.76 -11.11 -11.66
CA PRO A 19 16.60 -10.43 -12.21
C PRO A 19 16.67 -8.93 -11.87
N PRO A 20 16.18 -8.06 -12.77
CA PRO A 20 16.11 -6.63 -12.49
C PRO A 20 15.39 -6.36 -11.16
N TYR A 21 16.02 -5.60 -10.27
CA TYR A 21 15.44 -5.21 -8.99
C TYR A 21 14.96 -3.77 -9.01
N ALA A 22 13.86 -3.50 -8.32
CA ALA A 22 13.38 -2.17 -8.01
C ALA A 22 12.99 -2.13 -6.53
N GLU A 23 13.44 -1.11 -5.83
CA GLU A 23 13.07 -0.90 -4.42
C GLU A 23 11.70 -0.22 -4.38
N LEU A 24 10.76 -0.76 -3.62
CA LEU A 24 9.37 -0.28 -3.57
C LEU A 24 8.96 0.27 -2.20
N HIS A 25 9.85 0.21 -1.21
CA HIS A 25 9.61 0.72 0.13
C HIS A 25 10.89 1.37 0.65
N ALA A 26 11.01 2.68 0.50
CA ALA A 26 12.17 3.45 0.97
C ALA A 26 11.73 4.79 1.53
N HIS A 27 12.44 5.24 2.56
CA HIS A 27 12.11 6.43 3.35
C HIS A 27 13.21 7.46 3.18
N THR A 28 12.82 8.69 2.84
CA THR A 28 13.74 9.82 2.79
C THR A 28 13.83 10.49 4.16
N ASP A 29 14.77 11.42 4.34
CA ASP A 29 14.89 12.29 5.51
C ASP A 29 13.62 13.13 5.82
N PHE A 30 12.65 13.18 4.91
CA PHE A 30 11.33 13.73 5.16
C PHE A 30 10.45 12.83 6.05
N SER A 31 10.82 11.56 6.25
CA SER A 31 10.28 10.67 7.28
C SER A 31 11.03 10.91 8.59
N PHE A 32 10.54 11.84 9.40
CA PHE A 32 11.24 12.32 10.59
C PHE A 32 11.61 11.19 11.57
N LEU A 33 12.89 11.16 12.00
CA LEU A 33 13.50 10.16 12.89
C LEU A 33 13.53 8.71 12.37
N ASP A 34 13.15 8.49 11.11
CA ASP A 34 13.07 7.17 10.49
C ASP A 34 13.91 7.10 9.21
N GLY A 35 13.74 8.07 8.30
CA GLY A 35 14.60 8.21 7.13
C GLY A 35 15.86 9.02 7.42
N ALA A 36 16.99 8.56 6.88
CA ALA A 36 18.30 9.16 7.10
C ALA A 36 18.90 9.82 5.85
N SER A 37 18.44 9.44 4.65
CA SER A 37 19.02 9.89 3.38
C SER A 37 18.10 10.88 2.68
N THR A 38 18.70 11.92 2.10
CA THR A 38 17.96 12.85 1.22
C THR A 38 17.47 12.12 -0.04
N PRO A 39 16.44 12.63 -0.73
CA PRO A 39 15.98 12.04 -1.99
C PRO A 39 17.08 11.93 -3.06
N ASP A 40 17.97 12.92 -3.16
CA ASP A 40 19.08 12.92 -4.11
C ASP A 40 20.09 11.79 -3.82
N GLU A 41 20.43 11.58 -2.55
CA GLU A 41 21.34 10.51 -2.12
C GLU A 41 20.74 9.12 -2.40
N LEU A 42 19.45 8.93 -2.12
CA LEU A 42 18.76 7.67 -2.41
C LEU A 42 18.74 7.36 -3.91
N VAL A 43 18.44 8.35 -4.75
CA VAL A 43 18.46 8.20 -6.20
C VAL A 43 19.87 7.87 -6.69
N GLY A 44 20.88 8.61 -6.22
CA GLY A 44 22.28 8.34 -6.58
C GLY A 44 22.68 6.91 -6.21
N ARG A 45 22.35 6.47 -5.00
CA ARG A 45 22.63 5.11 -4.55
C ARG A 45 21.90 4.05 -5.37
N ALA A 46 20.64 4.29 -5.74
CA ALA A 46 19.87 3.38 -6.57
C ALA A 46 20.50 3.21 -7.97
N VAL A 47 21.02 4.29 -8.55
CA VAL A 47 21.73 4.24 -9.84
C VAL A 47 23.05 3.47 -9.70
N GLU A 48 23.85 3.71 -8.66
CA GLU A 48 25.09 2.97 -8.40
C GLU A 48 24.86 1.46 -8.26
N LEU A 49 23.75 1.08 -7.63
CA LEU A 49 23.35 -0.32 -7.44
C LEU A 49 22.71 -0.94 -8.68
N GLY A 50 22.48 -0.17 -9.74
CA GLY A 50 21.86 -0.65 -10.98
C GLY A 50 20.37 -0.98 -10.84
N LEU A 51 19.66 -0.31 -9.93
CA LEU A 51 18.23 -0.51 -9.76
C LEU A 51 17.46 -0.07 -11.00
N ARG A 52 16.39 -0.80 -11.34
CA ARG A 52 15.50 -0.44 -12.46
C ARG A 52 14.48 0.62 -12.09
N GLY A 53 14.22 0.79 -10.81
CA GLY A 53 13.32 1.80 -10.29
C GLY A 53 13.46 1.93 -8.78
N LEU A 54 12.92 3.01 -8.26
CA LEU A 54 12.89 3.32 -6.84
C LEU A 54 11.53 3.91 -6.50
N ALA A 55 10.93 3.44 -5.41
CA ALA A 55 9.81 4.12 -4.78
C ALA A 55 10.29 4.89 -3.55
N VAL A 56 9.66 6.03 -3.30
CA VAL A 56 9.72 6.71 -2.00
C VAL A 56 8.34 6.61 -1.36
N THR A 57 8.31 6.13 -0.12
CA THR A 57 7.11 5.86 0.68
C THR A 57 7.25 6.53 2.05
N ASP A 58 7.38 7.86 2.07
CA ASP A 58 7.58 8.58 3.32
C ASP A 58 6.41 8.40 4.30
N HIS A 59 6.68 8.51 5.60
CA HIS A 59 5.66 8.38 6.63
C HIS A 59 4.64 9.52 6.60
N ALA A 60 3.36 9.14 6.51
CA ALA A 60 2.21 10.01 6.68
C ALA A 60 2.21 11.27 5.80
N GLY A 61 2.92 11.24 4.66
CA GLY A 61 2.97 12.38 3.76
C GLY A 61 3.79 12.15 2.49
N LEU A 62 3.81 13.19 1.65
CA LEU A 62 4.49 13.22 0.36
C LEU A 62 5.50 14.38 0.31
N TYR A 63 6.07 14.75 1.46
CA TYR A 63 6.88 15.96 1.61
C TYR A 63 8.14 15.90 0.73
N GLY A 64 8.76 14.72 0.57
CA GLY A 64 9.92 14.50 -0.30
C GLY A 64 9.58 14.26 -1.77
N ALA A 65 8.31 14.09 -2.15
CA ALA A 65 7.93 13.56 -3.46
C ALA A 65 8.39 14.42 -4.65
N VAL A 66 8.27 15.76 -4.56
CA VAL A 66 8.67 16.66 -5.65
C VAL A 66 10.19 16.60 -5.87
N ARG A 67 10.96 16.61 -4.76
CA ARG A 67 12.42 16.55 -4.81
C ARG A 67 12.90 15.20 -5.32
N PHE A 68 12.28 14.12 -4.86
CA PHE A 68 12.53 12.76 -5.33
C PHE A 68 12.29 12.61 -6.84
N VAL A 69 11.12 13.04 -7.34
CA VAL A 69 10.79 12.93 -8.77
C VAL A 69 11.74 13.78 -9.62
N GLY A 70 12.14 14.96 -9.13
CA GLY A 70 13.17 15.79 -9.77
C GLY A 70 14.50 15.04 -9.92
N ALA A 71 15.05 14.56 -8.79
CA ALA A 71 16.32 13.84 -8.78
C ALA A 71 16.27 12.57 -9.64
N ALA A 72 15.21 11.77 -9.56
CA ALA A 72 15.05 10.54 -10.33
C ALA A 72 14.99 10.83 -11.85
N ARG A 73 14.28 11.90 -12.25
CA ARG A 73 14.22 12.33 -13.65
C ARG A 73 15.59 12.74 -14.17
N ASP A 74 16.33 13.52 -13.41
CA ASP A 74 17.67 13.99 -13.80
C ASP A 74 18.67 12.82 -13.91
N ALA A 75 18.50 11.79 -13.08
CA ALA A 75 19.30 10.59 -13.08
C ALA A 75 18.84 9.51 -14.09
N GLY A 76 17.68 9.69 -14.75
CA GLY A 76 17.11 8.69 -15.66
C GLY A 76 16.59 7.42 -14.97
N LEU A 77 16.34 7.47 -13.66
CA LEU A 77 15.79 6.36 -12.86
C LEU A 77 14.26 6.40 -12.90
N HIS A 78 13.59 5.25 -12.97
CA HIS A 78 12.12 5.20 -12.92
C HIS A 78 11.60 5.47 -11.50
N PRO A 79 10.87 6.58 -11.25
CA PRO A 79 10.36 6.88 -9.92
C PRO A 79 8.97 6.31 -9.70
N VAL A 80 8.70 5.86 -8.47
CA VAL A 80 7.36 5.51 -7.97
C VAL A 80 7.07 6.37 -6.75
N VAL A 81 6.02 7.19 -6.80
CA VAL A 81 5.60 8.02 -5.66
C VAL A 81 4.61 7.23 -4.82
N GLY A 82 4.92 7.06 -3.54
CA GLY A 82 4.07 6.41 -2.55
C GLY A 82 4.13 7.10 -1.20
N VAL A 83 3.39 6.55 -0.24
CA VAL A 83 3.33 7.02 1.15
C VAL A 83 3.10 5.81 2.04
N GLU A 84 3.78 5.77 3.18
CA GLU A 84 3.46 4.81 4.24
C GLU A 84 2.42 5.41 5.18
N ILE A 85 1.31 4.69 5.37
CA ILE A 85 0.20 5.12 6.21
C ILE A 85 -0.05 4.06 7.28
N GLU A 86 -0.07 4.50 8.53
CA GLU A 86 -0.55 3.69 9.65
C GLU A 86 -2.08 3.63 9.63
N LEU A 87 -2.62 2.42 9.64
CA LEU A 87 -4.05 2.20 9.69
C LEU A 87 -4.50 1.99 11.14
N SER A 88 -5.64 2.59 11.49
CA SER A 88 -6.32 2.27 12.75
C SER A 88 -6.86 0.83 12.71
N ASP A 89 -6.92 0.18 13.86
CA ASP A 89 -7.56 -1.13 14.00
C ASP A 89 -9.02 -1.03 13.54
N ALA A 90 -9.46 -1.97 12.71
CA ALA A 90 -10.82 -2.05 12.20
C ALA A 90 -11.88 -2.21 13.32
N LEU A 91 -11.48 -2.66 14.51
CA LEU A 91 -12.33 -2.74 15.70
C LEU A 91 -12.54 -1.39 16.39
N VAL A 92 -11.68 -0.41 16.12
CA VAL A 92 -11.81 0.95 16.64
C VAL A 92 -12.59 1.78 15.61
N PRO A 93 -13.69 2.43 16.00
CA PRO A 93 -14.39 3.34 15.11
C PRO A 93 -13.41 4.42 14.64
N ASP A 94 -13.15 4.48 13.34
CA ASP A 94 -12.27 5.50 12.76
C ASP A 94 -12.96 6.87 12.84
N PRO A 95 -12.51 7.78 13.72
CA PRO A 95 -13.13 9.09 13.84
C PRO A 95 -12.84 10.00 12.63
N GLY A 96 -11.83 9.66 11.83
CA GLY A 96 -11.44 10.37 10.60
C GLY A 96 -12.14 9.87 9.33
N GLY A 97 -12.79 8.69 9.37
CA GLY A 97 -13.52 8.14 8.24
C GLY A 97 -12.66 7.74 7.04
N ILE A 98 -11.37 7.43 7.25
CA ILE A 98 -10.47 6.81 6.28
C ILE A 98 -10.98 5.40 5.97
N VAL A 99 -11.82 5.31 4.95
CA VAL A 99 -12.29 4.05 4.40
C VAL A 99 -11.11 3.32 3.77
N VAL A 100 -10.64 2.23 4.40
CA VAL A 100 -9.73 1.28 3.75
C VAL A 100 -10.52 0.58 2.64
N PRO A 101 -10.21 0.79 1.35
CA PRO A 101 -10.92 0.11 0.28
C PRO A 101 -10.62 -1.39 0.36
N ASP A 102 -11.63 -2.20 0.07
CA ASP A 102 -11.45 -3.64 -0.07
C ASP A 102 -10.32 -3.90 -1.08
N ARG A 103 -9.33 -4.71 -0.67
CA ARG A 103 -8.17 -5.00 -1.52
C ARG A 103 -8.68 -5.64 -2.82
N ARG A 104 -8.61 -4.91 -3.94
CA ARG A 104 -8.92 -5.50 -5.25
C ARG A 104 -7.96 -6.67 -5.46
N ARG A 105 -8.48 -7.89 -5.50
CA ARG A 105 -7.73 -9.04 -6.01
C ARG A 105 -7.55 -8.81 -7.50
N ALA A 106 -6.40 -8.27 -7.89
CA ALA A 106 -6.02 -8.27 -9.30
C ALA A 106 -5.72 -9.73 -9.70
N SER A 107 -6.57 -10.31 -10.54
CA SER A 107 -6.26 -11.52 -11.29
C SER A 107 -6.38 -11.21 -12.77
N PRO A 108 -5.26 -11.15 -13.52
CA PRO A 108 -5.32 -11.07 -14.97
C PRO A 108 -6.06 -12.29 -15.52
N GLY A 109 -7.22 -12.09 -16.17
CA GLY A 109 -8.01 -13.16 -16.79
C GLY A 109 -9.21 -13.69 -15.98
N ALA A 110 -9.60 -13.06 -14.87
CA ALA A 110 -10.85 -13.44 -14.19
C ALA A 110 -12.08 -13.13 -15.07
N PRO A 111 -13.11 -14.01 -15.13
CA PRO A 111 -14.32 -13.77 -15.91
C PRO A 111 -15.02 -12.50 -15.43
N ASN A 112 -15.63 -11.76 -16.35
CA ASN A 112 -16.34 -10.51 -16.05
C ASN A 112 -17.51 -10.82 -15.10
N VAL A 113 -17.33 -10.55 -13.81
CA VAL A 113 -18.38 -10.70 -12.80
C VAL A 113 -19.22 -9.42 -12.88
N PRO A 114 -20.55 -9.49 -13.05
CA PRO A 114 -21.37 -8.29 -13.14
C PRO A 114 -21.14 -7.39 -11.92
N ASP A 115 -21.03 -6.08 -12.18
CA ASP A 115 -20.70 -5.05 -11.20
C ASP A 115 -21.45 -5.26 -9.89
N MET A 116 -20.71 -5.49 -8.80
CA MET A 116 -21.27 -5.50 -7.46
C MET A 116 -21.64 -4.06 -7.07
N PRO A 117 -22.79 -3.83 -6.41
CA PRO A 117 -23.20 -2.50 -6.02
C PRO A 117 -22.14 -1.87 -5.10
N ILE A 118 -21.73 -0.67 -5.48
CA ILE A 118 -20.71 0.12 -4.80
C ILE A 118 -21.36 0.78 -3.58
N ALA A 119 -20.70 0.76 -2.42
CA ALA A 119 -21.13 1.50 -1.25
C ALA A 119 -21.20 3.00 -1.59
N ARG A 120 -22.38 3.62 -1.41
CA ARG A 120 -22.60 5.06 -1.57
C ARG A 120 -22.93 5.66 -0.21
N GLU A 121 -22.38 6.84 0.08
CA GLU A 121 -22.70 7.64 1.28
C GLU A 121 -22.46 6.91 2.61
N GLY A 122 -21.35 6.17 2.73
CA GLY A 122 -20.94 5.52 3.98
C GLY A 122 -21.81 4.34 4.43
N ARG A 123 -22.73 3.85 3.59
CA ARG A 123 -23.55 2.66 3.89
C ARG A 123 -22.96 1.42 3.21
N PRO A 124 -22.84 0.28 3.92
CA PRO A 124 -22.35 -0.95 3.32
C PRO A 124 -23.32 -1.43 2.24
N ALA A 125 -22.81 -1.81 1.06
CA ALA A 125 -23.61 -2.26 -0.07
C ALA A 125 -24.23 -3.65 0.11
N ARG A 126 -23.83 -4.38 1.16
CA ARG A 126 -24.49 -5.64 1.55
C ARG A 126 -25.59 -5.33 2.57
N PRO A 127 -26.81 -5.88 2.41
CA PRO A 127 -27.79 -5.82 3.46
C PRO A 127 -27.18 -6.41 4.74
N ARG A 128 -27.35 -5.71 5.86
CA ARG A 128 -26.90 -6.19 7.16
C ARG A 128 -27.52 -7.59 7.34
N PRO A 129 -26.72 -8.65 7.55
CA PRO A 129 -27.29 -9.97 7.75
C PRO A 129 -28.27 -9.87 8.92
N GLU A 130 -29.47 -10.39 8.74
CA GLU A 130 -30.47 -10.42 9.79
C GLU A 130 -29.85 -11.23 10.94
N ARG A 131 -29.49 -10.55 12.03
CA ARG A 131 -28.87 -11.24 13.17
C ARG A 131 -29.86 -12.30 13.62
N SER A 132 -29.46 -13.57 13.56
CA SER A 132 -30.25 -14.64 14.14
C SER A 132 -30.50 -14.30 15.60
N ARG A 133 -31.77 -14.14 15.95
CA ARG A 133 -32.18 -13.84 17.32
C ARG A 133 -31.80 -15.05 18.17
N LEU A 134 -30.89 -14.84 19.12
CA LEU A 134 -30.48 -15.89 20.05
C LEU A 134 -31.70 -16.39 20.85
N PRO A 135 -31.74 -17.67 21.25
CA PRO A 135 -32.80 -18.20 22.12
C PRO A 135 -32.95 -17.33 23.37
N GLY A 136 -34.18 -16.86 23.65
CA GLY A 136 -34.47 -15.93 24.75
C GLY A 136 -34.48 -14.44 24.37
N HIS A 137 -34.24 -14.09 23.10
CA HIS A 137 -34.41 -12.71 22.65
C HIS A 137 -35.88 -12.26 22.74
N ARG A 138 -36.15 -11.22 23.55
CA ARG A 138 -37.44 -10.52 23.57
C ARG A 138 -37.35 -9.24 22.75
N ALA A 139 -38.44 -8.90 22.05
CA ALA A 139 -38.53 -7.61 21.38
C ALA A 139 -38.46 -6.48 22.44
N PRO A 140 -37.71 -5.40 22.19
CA PRO A 140 -37.66 -4.28 23.12
C PRO A 140 -39.06 -3.65 23.23
N VAL A 141 -39.48 -3.36 24.47
CA VAL A 141 -40.76 -2.70 24.75
C VAL A 141 -40.56 -1.20 24.97
N LYS A 142 -41.65 -0.43 24.97
CA LYS A 142 -41.63 1.03 25.13
C LYS A 142 -40.84 1.48 26.38
N GLU A 143 -40.90 0.68 27.44
CA GLU A 143 -40.18 0.87 28.70
C GLU A 143 -38.66 0.87 28.53
N ASP A 144 -38.13 0.05 27.63
CA ASP A 144 -36.69 -0.11 27.35
C ASP A 144 -36.13 1.10 26.57
N LEU A 145 -37.01 1.91 25.98
CA LEU A 145 -36.67 3.10 25.18
C LEU A 145 -36.84 4.42 25.96
N ARG A 146 -37.16 4.36 27.26
CA ARG A 146 -37.30 5.55 28.09
C ARG A 146 -35.96 6.28 28.22
N GLY A 147 -35.98 7.61 27.99
CA GLY A 147 -34.77 8.45 28.03
C GLY A 147 -33.96 8.49 26.72
N VAL A 148 -34.24 7.59 25.77
CA VAL A 148 -33.62 7.63 24.43
C VAL A 148 -34.49 8.49 23.53
N GLY A 149 -33.98 9.66 23.10
CA GLY A 149 -34.71 10.55 22.17
C GLY A 149 -34.90 9.93 20.78
N GLU A 150 -35.95 10.31 20.05
CA GLU A 150 -36.31 9.70 18.75
C GLU A 150 -35.15 9.67 17.76
N ARG A 151 -34.33 10.73 17.71
CA ARG A 151 -33.16 10.82 16.82
C ARG A 151 -32.07 9.77 17.11
N VAL A 152 -32.06 9.21 18.32
CA VAL A 152 -31.07 8.24 18.80
C VAL A 152 -31.60 6.80 18.68
N ARG A 153 -32.90 6.61 18.41
CA ARG A 153 -33.52 5.28 18.31
C ARG A 153 -33.22 4.55 17.00
N GLY A 154 -32.59 5.22 16.03
CA GLY A 154 -32.35 4.67 14.69
C GLY A 154 -33.66 4.47 13.91
N PRO A 155 -33.58 4.15 12.61
CA PRO A 155 -34.75 3.68 11.85
C PRO A 155 -35.20 2.30 12.32
#